data_AF-A0A6C0F8L8-F1
#
_entry.id   AF-A0A6C0F8L8-F1
#
_cell.length_a   1.000
_cell.length_b   1.000
_cell.length_c   1.000
_cell.angle_alpha   90.00
_cell.angle_beta   90.00
_cell.angle_gamma   90.00
#
_symmetry.space_group_name_H-M   'P 1'
#
loop_
_entity.id
_entity.type
_entity.pdbx_description
1 polymer ?
#
loop_
_entity_poly.entity_id
_entity_poly.type
_entity_poly.pdbx_seq_one_letter_code
_entity_poly.pdbx_strand_id
1 'polypeptide(L)'
;MDEIPKKILNEIGIHFDKADELADIFLSREFFLDELKYFSVKSYIPGLKELFSSSYLTSLHKDAEKTQKWPLLNLVRQILTVYGFTLEPIRKSDGYTKDGIKKYKRFFQIKRVKQKIENHYEPDCT
;
A
#
# COMPACT_ATOMS: atom_id res chain seq x y z
N MET A 1 0.87 -0.10 14.83
CA MET A 1 0.16 0.66 13.79
C MET A 1 -0.86 1.53 14.48
N ASP A 2 -0.93 2.81 14.14
CA ASP A 2 -1.85 3.75 14.79
C ASP A 2 -3.32 3.47 14.43
N GLU A 3 -4.23 4.07 15.19
CA GLU A 3 -5.66 3.79 15.10
C GLU A 3 -6.27 4.18 13.73
N ILE A 4 -5.94 5.36 13.20
CA ILE A 4 -6.52 5.87 11.96
C ILE A 4 -6.11 5.00 10.75
N PRO A 5 -4.81 4.69 10.54
CA PRO A 5 -4.41 3.74 9.50
C PRO A 5 -5.04 2.36 9.64
N LYS A 6 -5.18 1.85 10.87
CA LYS A 6 -5.84 0.55 11.12
C LYS A 6 -7.32 0.60 10.72
N LYS A 7 -8.04 1.69 11.05
CA LYS A 7 -9.44 1.88 10.63
C LYS A 7 -9.58 1.92 9.11
N ILE A 8 -8.69 2.64 8.43
CA ILE A 8 -8.68 2.72 6.96
C ILE A 8 -8.49 1.33 6.33
N LEU A 9 -7.51 0.56 6.82
CA LEU A 9 -7.26 -0.79 6.31
C LEU A 9 -8.46 -1.73 6.58
N ASN A 10 -9.06 -1.66 7.75
CA ASN A 10 -10.25 -2.45 8.08
C ASN A 10 -11.45 -2.08 7.19
N GLU A 11 -11.71 -0.78 6.97
CA GLU A 11 -12.83 -0.29 6.16
C GLU A 11 -12.78 -0.79 4.71
N ILE A 12 -11.58 -0.90 4.13
CA ILE A 12 -11.42 -1.42 2.76
C ILE A 12 -11.43 -2.96 2.69
N GLY A 13 -11.44 -3.65 3.83
CA GLY A 13 -11.49 -5.11 3.94
C GLY A 13 -10.14 -5.79 4.20
N ILE A 14 -9.12 -5.06 4.67
CA ILE A 14 -7.83 -5.61 5.11
C ILE A 14 -7.87 -5.75 6.64
N HIS A 15 -8.37 -6.89 7.10
CA HIS A 15 -8.48 -7.21 8.52
C HIS A 15 -7.25 -7.93 9.04
N PHE A 16 -6.76 -7.52 10.22
CA PHE A 16 -5.64 -8.14 10.92
C PHE A 16 -5.71 -7.79 12.40
N ASP A 17 -5.32 -8.74 13.26
CA ASP A 17 -5.24 -8.54 14.70
C ASP A 17 -3.85 -8.03 15.07
N LYS A 18 -2.82 -8.69 14.52
CA LYS A 18 -1.41 -8.34 14.72
C LYS A 18 -0.81 -7.79 13.44
N ALA A 19 0.10 -6.82 13.58
CA ALA A 19 0.81 -6.27 12.42
C ALA A 19 1.68 -7.32 11.68
N ASP A 20 1.99 -8.45 12.31
CA ASP A 20 2.70 -9.56 11.66
C ASP A 20 1.86 -10.23 10.57
N GLU A 21 0.54 -10.34 10.78
CA GLU A 21 -0.40 -10.99 9.85
C GLU A 21 -0.58 -10.20 8.54
N LEU A 22 -0.26 -8.91 8.54
CA LEU A 22 -0.26 -8.10 7.32
C LEU A 22 0.62 -8.72 6.23
N ALA A 23 1.74 -9.38 6.59
CA ALA A 23 2.65 -9.98 5.63
C ALA A 23 2.08 -11.24 4.92
N ASP A 24 1.00 -11.82 5.45
CA ASP A 24 0.33 -12.99 4.85
C ASP A 24 -0.77 -12.60 3.87
N ILE A 25 -1.08 -11.29 3.77
CA ILE A 25 -2.17 -10.78 2.97
C ILE A 25 -1.79 -10.73 1.48
N PHE A 26 -2.65 -11.36 0.68
CA PHE A 26 -2.53 -11.45 -0.76
C PHE A 26 -3.84 -10.98 -1.42
N LEU A 27 -3.76 -9.89 -2.19
CA LEU A 27 -4.95 -9.21 -2.72
C LEU A 27 -4.87 -9.09 -4.24
N SER A 28 -6.03 -9.19 -4.91
CA SER A 28 -6.12 -8.93 -6.36
C SER A 28 -5.84 -7.46 -6.65
N ARG A 29 -5.26 -7.15 -7.82
CA ARG A 29 -5.06 -5.74 -8.23
C ARG A 29 -6.38 -4.97 -8.26
N GLU A 30 -7.43 -5.63 -8.72
CA GLU A 30 -8.80 -5.13 -8.87
C GLU A 30 -9.34 -4.59 -7.55
N PHE A 31 -8.93 -5.17 -6.41
CA PHE A 31 -9.27 -4.68 -5.07
C PHE A 31 -8.86 -3.21 -4.87
N PHE A 32 -7.69 -2.81 -5.40
CA PHE A 32 -7.14 -1.47 -5.24
C PHE A 32 -7.55 -0.48 -6.33
N LEU A 33 -8.26 -0.94 -7.36
CA LEU A 33 -8.81 -0.11 -8.43
C LEU A 33 -10.25 0.32 -8.15
N ASP A 34 -10.83 -0.16 -7.05
CA ASP A 34 -12.19 0.16 -6.64
C ASP A 34 -12.28 1.58 -6.07
N GLU A 35 -12.92 2.47 -6.81
CA GLU A 35 -13.11 3.87 -6.41
C GLU A 35 -14.07 4.00 -5.23
N LEU A 36 -15.05 3.12 -5.08
CA LEU A 36 -16.01 3.17 -3.98
C LEU A 36 -15.31 2.97 -2.64
N LYS A 37 -14.34 2.06 -2.59
CA LYS A 37 -13.48 1.86 -1.42
C LYS A 37 -12.59 3.06 -1.11
N TYR A 38 -12.16 3.80 -2.12
CA TYR A 38 -11.45 5.06 -1.88
C TYR A 38 -12.36 6.09 -1.23
N PHE A 39 -13.58 6.25 -1.74
CA PHE A 39 -14.54 7.21 -1.20
C PHE A 39 -14.96 6.89 0.24
N SER A 40 -15.07 5.61 0.61
CA SER A 40 -15.39 5.22 1.99
C SER A 40 -14.31 5.63 2.99
N VAL A 41 -13.04 5.63 2.59
CA VAL A 41 -11.92 5.99 3.50
C VAL A 41 -11.44 7.43 3.37
N LYS A 42 -11.93 8.19 2.39
CA LYS A 42 -11.51 9.57 2.12
C LYS A 42 -11.72 10.49 3.33
N SER A 43 -12.77 10.25 4.11
CA SER A 43 -13.09 11.02 5.33
C SER A 43 -12.00 10.92 6.41
N TYR A 44 -11.17 9.86 6.40
CA TYR A 44 -10.07 9.68 7.37
C TYR A 44 -8.76 10.36 6.97
N ILE A 45 -8.65 10.87 5.72
CA ILE A 45 -7.43 11.50 5.20
C ILE A 45 -6.96 12.71 6.04
N PRO A 46 -7.85 13.62 6.52
CA PRO A 46 -7.43 14.72 7.39
C PRO A 46 -6.72 14.22 8.66
N GLY A 47 -7.27 13.19 9.31
CA GLY A 47 -6.64 12.60 10.50
C GLY A 47 -5.31 11.91 10.20
N LEU A 48 -5.14 11.33 9.00
CA LEU A 48 -3.83 10.82 8.58
C LEU A 48 -2.78 11.92 8.41
N LYS A 49 -3.18 13.13 7.97
CA LYS A 49 -2.24 14.25 7.83
C LYS A 49 -1.75 14.77 9.17
N GLU A 50 -2.61 14.76 10.17
CA GLU A 50 -2.24 15.15 11.52
C GLU A 50 -1.26 14.15 12.12
N LEU A 51 -1.49 12.85 11.87
CA LEU A 51 -0.61 11.78 12.32
C LEU A 51 0.74 11.77 11.60
N PHE A 52 0.74 11.98 10.28
CA PHE A 52 1.94 11.95 9.46
C PHE A 52 2.34 13.36 9.05
N SER A 53 3.38 13.90 9.69
CA SER A 53 3.96 15.20 9.37
C SER A 53 4.74 15.24 8.04
N SER A 54 4.80 14.13 7.31
CA SER A 54 5.63 13.99 6.12
C SER A 54 4.96 14.56 4.87
N SER A 55 5.56 15.61 4.31
CA SER A 55 5.19 16.18 3.00
C SER A 55 5.35 15.19 1.85
N TYR A 56 6.11 14.10 2.05
CA TYR A 56 6.35 13.04 1.08
C TYR A 56 5.13 12.16 0.80
N LEU A 57 4.12 12.16 1.68
CA LEU A 57 2.90 11.36 1.51
C LEU A 57 1.95 12.00 0.50
N THR A 58 2.28 11.81 -0.78
CA THR A 58 1.51 12.35 -1.91
C THR A 58 0.06 11.86 -1.93
N SER A 59 -0.27 10.71 -1.32
CA SER A 59 -1.66 10.23 -1.22
C SER A 59 -2.53 11.14 -0.37
N LEU A 60 -1.94 11.98 0.48
CA LEU A 60 -2.66 12.91 1.34
C LEU A 60 -2.82 14.28 0.68
N HIS A 61 -2.17 14.56 -0.45
CA HIS A 61 -2.27 15.88 -1.09
C HIS A 61 -3.71 16.19 -1.50
N LYS A 62 -4.11 17.47 -1.46
CA LYS A 62 -5.51 17.89 -1.71
C LYS A 62 -6.05 17.42 -3.07
N ASP A 63 -5.18 17.36 -4.09
CA ASP A 63 -5.53 17.00 -5.46
C ASP A 63 -5.18 15.53 -5.77
N ALA A 64 -4.82 14.72 -4.76
CA ALA A 64 -4.39 13.33 -4.93
C ALA A 64 -5.43 12.51 -5.71
N GLU A 65 -6.71 12.68 -5.40
CA GLU A 65 -7.82 12.00 -6.09
C GLU A 65 -7.85 12.27 -7.60
N LYS A 66 -7.60 13.53 -8.01
CA LYS A 66 -7.68 13.94 -9.42
C LYS A 66 -6.40 13.62 -10.19
N THR A 67 -5.26 13.69 -9.51
CA THR A 67 -3.93 13.58 -10.13
C THR A 67 -3.40 12.15 -10.14
N GLN A 68 -3.80 11.32 -9.18
CA GLN A 68 -3.31 9.95 -9.06
C GLN A 68 -4.26 9.02 -9.78
N LYS A 69 -3.71 8.23 -10.70
CA LYS A 69 -4.48 7.23 -11.44
C LYS A 69 -5.19 6.25 -10.50
N TRP A 70 -4.50 5.79 -9.45
CA TRP A 70 -5.00 4.80 -8.49
C TRP A 70 -4.84 5.32 -7.05
N PRO A 71 -5.75 6.19 -6.59
CA PRO A 71 -5.57 6.89 -5.31
C PRO A 71 -5.61 5.94 -4.12
N LEU A 72 -6.49 4.94 -4.12
CA LEU A 72 -6.55 3.91 -3.09
C LEU A 72 -5.26 3.09 -3.00
N LEU A 73 -4.75 2.61 -4.15
CA LEU A 73 -3.49 1.88 -4.21
C LEU A 73 -2.33 2.71 -3.66
N ASN A 74 -2.28 4.00 -3.96
CA ASN A 74 -1.25 4.90 -3.45
C ASN A 74 -1.36 5.10 -1.94
N LEU A 75 -2.58 5.36 -1.45
CA LEU A 75 -2.85 5.54 -0.03
C LEU A 75 -2.42 4.31 0.78
N VAL A 76 -2.88 3.12 0.40
CA VAL A 76 -2.53 1.89 1.10
C VAL A 76 -1.04 1.62 1.04
N ARG A 77 -0.40 1.79 -0.13
CA ARG A 77 1.05 1.61 -0.26
C ARG A 77 1.82 2.54 0.66
N GLN A 78 1.46 3.82 0.70
CA GLN A 78 2.17 4.81 1.51
C GLN A 78 1.95 4.56 3.02
N ILE A 79 0.73 4.20 3.43
CA ILE A 79 0.45 3.77 4.80
C ILE A 79 1.34 2.57 5.17
N LEU A 80 1.37 1.53 4.35
CA LEU A 80 2.19 0.33 4.58
C LEU A 80 3.68 0.67 4.70
N THR A 81 4.20 1.54 3.81
CA THR A 81 5.60 1.98 3.85
C THR A 81 5.97 2.65 5.17
N VAL A 82 5.11 3.50 5.72
CA VAL A 82 5.36 4.17 7.02
C VAL A 82 5.53 3.15 8.14
N TYR A 83 4.84 2.02 8.08
CA TYR A 83 4.94 0.93 9.06
C TYR A 83 5.96 -0.16 8.68
N GLY A 84 6.82 0.07 7.69
CA GLY A 84 7.87 -0.88 7.32
C GLY A 84 7.38 -2.06 6.48
N PHE A 85 6.27 -1.90 5.76
CA PHE A 85 5.75 -2.89 4.82
C PHE A 85 5.81 -2.39 3.37
N THR A 86 5.97 -3.30 2.43
CA THR A 86 5.89 -3.05 0.99
C THR A 86 4.75 -3.82 0.36
N LEU A 87 4.17 -3.24 -0.68
CA LEU A 87 3.15 -3.87 -1.51
C LEU A 87 3.78 -4.32 -2.83
N GLU A 88 4.13 -5.60 -2.94
CA GLU A 88 4.84 -6.16 -4.09
C GLU A 88 3.88 -6.69 -5.16
N PRO A 89 4.00 -6.25 -6.43
CA PRO A 89 3.17 -6.76 -7.51
C PRO A 89 3.60 -8.16 -7.95
N ILE A 90 2.63 -9.07 -8.08
CA ILE A 90 2.86 -10.45 -8.53
C ILE A 90 1.96 -10.74 -9.73
N ARG A 91 2.53 -11.38 -10.75
CA ARG A 91 1.79 -11.84 -11.93
C ARG A 91 1.64 -13.36 -11.87
N LYS A 92 0.40 -13.86 -11.95
CA LYS A 92 0.10 -15.29 -12.05
C LYS A 92 -0.57 -15.61 -13.39
N SER A 93 -0.29 -16.79 -13.93
CA SER A 93 -0.92 -17.28 -15.16
C SER A 93 -2.39 -17.58 -14.90
N ASP A 94 -3.28 -17.16 -15.81
CA ASP A 94 -4.74 -17.36 -15.73
C ASP A 94 -5.24 -18.13 -16.97
N GLY A 95 -4.47 -19.15 -17.36
CA GLY A 95 -4.69 -19.92 -18.58
C GLY A 95 -4.35 -19.15 -19.86
N TYR A 96 -5.00 -19.55 -20.95
CA TYR A 96 -4.79 -19.02 -22.30
C TYR A 96 -6.14 -18.57 -22.89
N THR A 97 -6.12 -17.64 -23.85
CA THR A 97 -7.28 -17.36 -24.71
C THR A 97 -7.52 -18.55 -25.66
N LYS A 98 -8.69 -18.56 -26.32
CA LYS A 98 -8.96 -19.56 -27.37
C LYS A 98 -7.93 -19.50 -28.51
N ASP A 99 -7.35 -18.33 -28.72
CA ASP A 99 -6.29 -18.05 -29.71
C ASP A 99 -4.88 -18.40 -29.19
N GLY A 100 -4.76 -19.04 -28.02
CA GLY A 100 -3.48 -19.47 -27.45
C GLY A 100 -2.66 -18.36 -26.77
N ILE A 101 -3.24 -17.18 -26.53
CA ILE A 101 -2.54 -16.06 -25.86
C ILE A 101 -2.59 -16.25 -24.34
N LYS A 102 -1.43 -16.23 -23.68
CA LYS A 102 -1.35 -16.41 -22.22
C LYS A 102 -1.99 -15.25 -21.47
N LYS A 103 -2.94 -15.56 -20.59
CA LYS A 103 -3.59 -14.58 -19.70
C LYS A 103 -2.83 -14.45 -18.40
N TYR A 104 -2.78 -13.23 -17.87
CA TYR A 104 -2.14 -12.95 -16.58
C TYR A 104 -3.10 -12.19 -15.67
N LYS A 105 -3.23 -12.67 -14.43
CA LYS A 105 -3.82 -11.91 -13.34
C LYS A 105 -2.73 -11.25 -12.50
N ARG A 106 -3.02 -10.03 -12.04
CA ARG A 106 -2.10 -9.24 -11.22
C ARG A 106 -2.62 -9.21 -9.80
N PHE A 107 -1.72 -9.45 -8.87
CA PHE A 107 -1.97 -9.45 -7.45
C PHE A 107 -0.95 -8.57 -6.76
N PHE A 108 -1.20 -8.27 -5.50
CA PHE A 108 -0.25 -7.64 -4.61
C PHE A 108 -0.10 -8.48 -3.35
N GLN A 109 1.14 -8.70 -2.95
CA GLN A 109 1.48 -9.29 -1.66
C GLN A 109 2.07 -8.21 -0.77
N ILE A 110 1.59 -8.15 0.47
CA ILE A 110 2.22 -7.29 1.48
C ILE A 110 3.43 -8.04 2.05
N LYS A 111 4.58 -7.38 2.17
CA LYS A 111 5.79 -7.97 2.77
C LYS A 111 6.41 -7.00 3.76
N ARG A 112 7.16 -7.53 4.72
CA ARG A 112 8.02 -6.71 5.57
C ARG A 112 9.24 -6.24 4.81
N VAL A 113 9.55 -4.95 4.94
CA VAL A 113 10.83 -4.42 4.49
C VAL A 113 11.88 -4.90 5.48
N LYS A 114 12.81 -5.73 5.01
CA LYS A 114 14.03 -6.01 5.77
C LYS A 114 14.80 -4.69 5.85
N GLN A 115 14.98 -4.14 7.04
CA GLN A 115 15.86 -2.99 7.22
C GLN A 115 17.23 -3.35 6.65
N LYS A 116 17.77 -2.51 5.74
CA LYS A 116 19.18 -2.60 5.41
C LYS A 116 19.92 -2.18 6.68
N ILE A 117 20.76 -3.06 7.21
CA ILE A 117 21.76 -2.67 8.21
C ILE A 117 22.70 -1.71 7.48
N GLU A 118 22.51 -0.40 7.68
CA GLU A 118 23.46 0.59 7.20
C GLU A 118 24.71 0.50 8.08
N ASN A 119 25.73 -0.21 7.61
CA ASN A 119 27.08 -0.05 8.15
C ASN A 119 27.54 1.37 7.80
N HIS A 120 27.38 2.31 8.74
CA HIS A 120 28.06 3.60 8.68
C HIS A 120 29.57 3.34 8.77
N TYR A 121 30.26 3.35 7.63
CA TYR A 121 31.68 3.63 7.65
C TYR A 121 31.82 5.15 7.82
N GLU A 122 32.23 5.57 9.02
CA GLU A 122 32.75 6.93 9.23
C GLU A 122 33.94 7.11 8.27
N PRO A 123 33.95 8.13 7.40
CA PRO A 123 35.18 8.52 6.74
C PRO A 123 36.08 9.19 7.77
N ASP A 124 37.17 8.52 8.13
CA ASP A 124 38.25 9.09 8.93
C ASP A 124 38.65 10.46 8.34
N CYS A 125 38.49 11.50 9.16
CA CYS A 125 39.03 12.82 8.87
C CYS A 125 40.54 12.72 8.60
N THR A 126 40.96 13.16 7.41
CA THR A 126 42.35 13.56 7.14
C THR A 126 42.38 14.93 6.51
#